data_AF-A0A5T3SYN6-F1
#
_entry.id   AF-A0A5T3SYN6-F1
#
_cell.length_a   1.000
_cell.length_b   1.000
_cell.length_c   1.000
_cell.angle_alpha   90.00
_cell.angle_beta   90.00
_cell.angle_gamma   90.00
#
_symmetry.space_group_name_H-M   'P 1'
#
loop_
_entity.id
_entity.type
_entity.pdbx_description
1 polymer ?
#
loop_
_entity_poly.entity_id
_entity_poly.type
_entity_poly.pdbx_seq_one_letter_code
_entity_poly.pdbx_strand_id
1 'polypeptide(L)'
;MNDLISAAYSERLRRVCDHIERHLDEPLSLEALSRMAHSSPFHFHRQFTVWSGLPLYRYIQWLRLRRASWRLAFNPQDKVIDIALDAGFQNPESFTRAF
;
A
#
# COMPACT_ATOMS: atom_id res chain seq x y z
N MET A 1 7.77 -8.53 22.29
CA MET A 1 8.35 -8.07 21.02
C MET A 1 8.13 -9.19 20.01
N ASN A 2 7.47 -8.90 18.88
CA ASN A 2 6.87 -9.81 17.89
C ASN A 2 7.57 -11.18 17.68
N ASP A 3 7.00 -12.26 18.24
CA ASP A 3 7.56 -13.61 18.13
C ASP A 3 6.57 -14.66 17.57
N LEU A 4 5.66 -14.25 16.67
CA LEU A 4 4.61 -15.16 16.13
C LEU A 4 4.43 -15.06 14.62
N ILE A 5 5.50 -14.76 13.88
CA ILE A 5 5.52 -14.92 12.43
C ILE A 5 6.67 -15.87 12.09
N SER A 6 6.34 -17.05 11.55
CA SER A 6 7.36 -17.98 11.08
C SER A 6 8.18 -17.34 9.95
N ALA A 7 9.46 -17.73 9.82
CA ALA A 7 10.33 -17.23 8.75
C ALA A 7 9.71 -17.39 7.35
N ALA A 8 9.01 -18.51 7.11
CA ALA A 8 8.29 -18.76 5.86
C ALA A 8 7.09 -17.81 5.65
N TYR A 9 6.45 -17.32 6.70
CA TYR A 9 5.38 -16.32 6.59
C TYR A 9 5.95 -14.91 6.42
N SER A 10 7.07 -14.56 7.07
CA SER A 10 7.80 -13.31 6.80
C SER A 10 8.21 -13.18 5.34
N GLU A 11 8.71 -14.25 4.74
CA GLU A 11 9.09 -14.26 3.32
C GLU A 11 7.88 -14.04 2.39
N ARG A 12 6.73 -14.65 2.72
CA ARG A 12 5.48 -14.42 1.98
C ARG A 12 4.99 -12.98 2.13
N LEU A 13 5.05 -12.39 3.32
CA LEU A 13 4.73 -10.99 3.55
C LEU A 13 5.65 -10.06 2.74
N ARG A 14 6.95 -10.36 2.68
CA ARG A 14 7.91 -9.59 1.89
C ARG A 14 7.52 -9.57 0.41
N ARG A 15 7.19 -10.73 -0.16
CA ARG A 15 6.72 -10.84 -1.55
C ARG A 15 5.45 -10.03 -1.81
N VAL A 16 4.53 -10.01 -0.84
CA VAL A 16 3.33 -9.19 -0.92
C VAL A 16 3.68 -7.69 -0.92
N CYS A 17 4.60 -7.25 -0.06
CA CYS A 17 5.04 -5.85 -0.04
C CYS A 17 5.72 -5.45 -1.34
N ASP A 18 6.64 -6.29 -1.83
CA ASP A 18 7.31 -6.10 -3.13
C ASP A 18 6.29 -6.03 -4.28
N HIS A 19 5.23 -6.84 -4.23
CA HIS A 19 4.16 -6.78 -5.23
C HIS A 19 3.36 -5.48 -5.13
N ILE A 20 2.98 -5.06 -3.93
CA ILE A 20 2.27 -3.79 -3.69
C ILE A 20 3.09 -2.62 -4.26
N GLU A 21 4.37 -2.54 -3.94
CA GLU A 21 5.24 -1.44 -4.37
C GLU A 21 5.39 -1.35 -5.90
N ARG A 22 5.41 -2.50 -6.59
CA ARG A 22 5.53 -2.57 -8.06
C ARG A 22 4.22 -2.30 -8.81
N HIS A 23 3.07 -2.47 -8.15
CA HIS A 23 1.74 -2.43 -8.79
C HIS A 23 0.81 -1.43 -8.08
N LEU A 24 1.36 -0.29 -7.63
CA LEU A 24 0.57 0.74 -6.91
C LEU A 24 -0.58 1.33 -7.74
N ASP A 25 -0.51 1.24 -9.06
CA ASP A 25 -1.55 1.72 -10.00
C ASP A 25 -2.68 0.71 -10.22
N GLU A 26 -2.55 -0.51 -9.69
CA GLU A 26 -3.52 -1.58 -9.88
C GLU A 26 -4.48 -1.72 -8.69
N PRO A 27 -5.64 -2.40 -8.89
CA PRO A 27 -6.52 -2.81 -7.80
C PRO A 27 -5.84 -3.82 -6.86
N LEU A 28 -5.32 -3.33 -5.73
CA LEU A 28 -4.68 -4.14 -4.69
C LEU A 28 -5.70 -4.61 -3.65
N SER A 29 -6.51 -5.61 -4.00
CA SER A 29 -7.56 -6.13 -3.11
C SER A 29 -7.01 -7.02 -1.99
N LEU A 30 -7.70 -7.04 -0.84
CA LEU A 30 -7.33 -7.88 0.30
C LEU A 30 -7.30 -9.37 -0.08
N GLU A 31 -8.25 -9.81 -0.89
CA GLU A 31 -8.38 -11.20 -1.36
C GLU A 31 -7.22 -11.59 -2.28
N ALA A 32 -6.81 -10.70 -3.19
CA ALA A 32 -5.67 -10.96 -4.07
C ALA A 32 -4.37 -11.10 -3.27
N LEU A 33 -4.11 -10.17 -2.36
CA LEU A 33 -2.89 -10.14 -1.56
C LEU A 33 -2.86 -11.27 -0.52
N SER A 34 -4.00 -11.64 0.07
CA SER A 34 -4.05 -12.77 1.02
C SER A 34 -3.78 -14.10 0.34
N ARG A 35 -4.25 -14.30 -0.90
CA ARG A 35 -3.93 -15.49 -1.71
C ARG A 35 -2.44 -15.62 -1.97
N MET A 36 -1.77 -14.51 -2.28
CA MET A 36 -0.31 -14.47 -2.46
C MET A 36 0.44 -14.83 -1.17
N ALA A 37 -0.10 -14.45 -0.01
CA ALA A 37 0.43 -14.84 1.30
C ALA A 37 0.04 -16.28 1.72
N HIS A 38 -0.72 -17.02 0.91
CA HIS A 38 -1.32 -18.32 1.25
C HIS A 38 -2.08 -18.26 2.59
N SER A 39 -2.91 -17.24 2.76
CA SER A 39 -3.64 -16.95 3.98
C SER A 39 -5.08 -16.51 3.69
N SER A 40 -5.98 -16.74 4.65
CA SER A 40 -7.33 -16.19 4.55
C SER A 40 -7.30 -14.65 4.64
N PRO A 41 -8.23 -13.93 4.01
CA PRO A 41 -8.29 -12.47 4.07
C PRO A 41 -8.22 -11.91 5.50
N PHE A 42 -8.97 -12.51 6.42
CA PHE A 42 -9.02 -12.08 7.82
C PHE A 42 -7.69 -12.31 8.55
N HIS A 43 -7.09 -13.50 8.42
CA HIS A 43 -5.82 -13.80 9.08
C HIS A 43 -4.69 -12.95 8.50
N PHE A 44 -4.64 -12.81 7.18
CA PHE A 44 -3.68 -11.96 6.50
C PHE A 44 -3.78 -10.50 6.98
N HIS A 45 -4.98 -9.90 6.98
CA HIS A 45 -5.16 -8.52 7.44
C HIS A 45 -4.67 -8.32 8.88
N ARG A 46 -5.03 -9.23 9.79
CA ARG A 46 -4.60 -9.18 11.19
C ARG A 46 -3.08 -9.27 11.31
N GLN A 47 -2.46 -10.26 10.69
CA GLN A 47 -1.01 -10.45 10.76
C GLN A 47 -0.25 -9.31 10.09
N PHE A 48 -0.73 -8.83 8.94
CA PHE A 48 -0.14 -7.69 8.25
C PHE A 48 -0.19 -6.43 9.12
N THR A 49 -1.30 -6.18 9.82
CA THR A 49 -1.42 -5.02 10.72
C THR A 49 -0.48 -5.13 11.91
N VAL A 50 -0.34 -6.32 12.51
CA VAL A 50 0.62 -6.56 13.61
C VAL A 50 2.06 -6.40 13.14
N TRP A 51 2.36 -6.79 11.90
CA TRP A 51 3.70 -6.72 11.32
C TRP A 51 4.09 -5.31 10.88
N SER A 52 3.23 -4.62 10.12
CA SER A 52 3.49 -3.29 9.55
C SER A 52 3.14 -2.14 10.50
N GLY A 53 2.37 -2.40 11.56
CA GLY A 53 1.78 -1.38 12.41
C GLY A 53 0.61 -0.62 11.78
N LEU A 54 0.25 -0.92 10.53
CA LEU A 54 -0.79 -0.22 9.78
C LEU A 54 -1.79 -1.21 9.15
N PRO A 55 -3.09 -0.88 9.09
CA PRO A 55 -4.03 -1.59 8.25
C PRO A 55 -3.55 -1.60 6.79
N LEU A 56 -3.80 -2.68 6.06
CA LEU A 56 -3.32 -2.87 4.68
C LEU A 56 -3.66 -1.69 3.75
N TYR A 57 -4.90 -1.20 3.81
CA TYR A 57 -5.33 -0.08 2.97
C TYR A 57 -4.55 1.21 3.28
N ARG A 58 -4.23 1.47 4.57
CA ARG A 58 -3.43 2.63 4.98
C ARG A 58 -1.99 2.51 4.50
N TYR A 59 -1.44 1.30 4.54
CA TYR A 59 -0.10 1.04 4.02
C TYR A 59 -0.01 1.32 2.51
N ILE A 60 -0.96 0.81 1.72
CA ILE A 60 -1.02 1.07 0.28
C ILE A 60 -1.21 2.57 0.00
N GLN A 61 -2.12 3.24 0.72
CA GLN A 61 -2.33 4.68 0.59
C GLN A 61 -1.07 5.48 0.95
N TRP A 62 -0.34 5.08 1.99
CA TRP A 62 0.91 5.73 2.37
C TRP A 62 1.99 5.61 1.29
N LEU A 63 2.13 4.44 0.66
CA LEU A 63 3.06 4.25 -0.47
C LEU A 63 2.68 5.12 -1.68
N ARG A 64 1.39 5.19 -1.99
CA ARG A 64 0.86 6.06 -3.05
C ARG A 64 1.15 7.54 -2.78
N LEU A 65 0.92 8.00 -1.55
CA LEU A 65 1.23 9.36 -1.13
C LEU A 65 2.73 9.64 -1.18
N ARG A 66 3.58 8.71 -0.72
CA ARG A 66 5.04 8.82 -0.82
C ARG A 66 5.50 9.01 -2.27
N ARG A 67 4.92 8.25 -3.21
CA ARG A 67 5.19 8.41 -4.65
C ARG A 67 4.70 9.77 -5.16
N ALA A 68 3.52 10.22 -4.73
CA ALA A 68 2.99 11.52 -5.08
C ALA A 68 3.89 12.67 -4.58
N SER A 69 4.42 12.59 -3.35
CA SER A 69 5.36 13.58 -2.81
C SER A 69 6.62 13.71 -3.67
N TRP A 70 7.16 12.60 -4.16
CA TRP A 70 8.31 12.61 -5.08
C TRP A 70 7.96 13.28 -6.41
N ARG A 71 6.81 12.97 -7.02
CA ARG A 71 6.38 13.61 -8.26
C ARG A 71 6.20 15.11 -8.09
N LEU A 72 5.55 15.55 -7.01
CA LEU A 72 5.36 16.97 -6.72
C LEU A 72 6.69 17.71 -6.53
N ALA A 73 7.67 17.09 -5.89
CA ALA A 73 8.95 17.73 -5.59
C ALA A 73 9.89 17.80 -6.81
N PHE A 74 9.83 16.82 -7.72
CA PHE A 74 10.86 16.65 -8.74
C PHE A 74 10.34 16.66 -10.19
N ASN A 75 9.03 16.61 -10.43
CA ASN A 75 8.42 16.63 -11.76
C ASN A 75 7.45 17.82 -11.91
N PRO A 76 7.94 19.06 -12.10
CA PRO A 76 7.09 20.25 -12.13
C PRO A 76 6.11 20.31 -13.32
N GLN A 77 6.27 19.44 -14.32
CA GLN A 77 5.36 19.34 -15.46
C GLN A 77 4.17 18.42 -15.19
N ASP A 78 4.21 17.61 -14.13
CA ASP A 78 3.12 16.73 -13.76
C ASP A 78 1.95 17.56 -13.20
N LYS A 79 0.74 17.31 -13.68
CA LYS A 79 -0.44 18.02 -13.15
C LYS A 79 -0.82 17.43 -11.80
N VAL A 80 -1.13 18.31 -10.83
CA VAL A 80 -1.56 17.90 -9.48
C VAL A 80 -2.80 16.99 -9.52
N ILE A 81 -3.72 17.21 -10.45
CA ILE A 81 -4.89 16.34 -10.65
C ILE A 81 -4.48 14.91 -11.01
N ASP A 82 -3.53 14.74 -11.93
CA ASP A 82 -3.08 13.42 -12.36
C ASP A 82 -2.35 12.70 -11.21
N ILE A 83 -1.52 13.44 -10.46
CA ILE A 83 -0.86 12.93 -9.25
C ILE A 83 -1.88 12.48 -8.19
N ALA A 84 -2.94 13.26 -7.98
CA ALA A 84 -4.01 12.93 -7.03
C ALA A 84 -4.78 11.65 -7.44
N LEU A 85 -5.11 11.53 -8.74
CA LEU A 85 -5.79 10.35 -9.29
C LEU A 85 -4.92 9.09 -9.14
N ASP A 86 -3.64 9.17 -9.49
CA ASP A 86 -2.67 8.07 -9.34
C ASP A 86 -2.38 7.71 -7.87
N ALA A 87 -2.62 8.66 -6.95
CA ALA A 87 -2.57 8.39 -5.52
C ALA A 87 -3.86 7.73 -4.98
N GLY A 88 -4.86 7.50 -5.82
CA GLY A 88 -6.13 6.85 -5.50
C GLY A 88 -7.21 7.80 -4.97
N PHE A 89 -7.06 9.11 -5.16
CA PHE A 89 -8.07 10.11 -4.79
C PHE A 89 -8.96 10.42 -5.98
N GLN A 90 -10.25 10.65 -5.72
CA GLN A 90 -11.22 10.97 -6.78
C GLN A 90 -11.17 12.45 -7.21
N ASN A 91 -10.59 13.32 -6.38
CA ASN A 91 -10.46 14.74 -6.65
C ASN A 91 -9.25 15.35 -5.91
N PRO A 92 -8.70 16.49 -6.40
CA PRO A 92 -7.56 17.17 -5.79
C PRO A 92 -7.85 17.65 -4.37
N GLU A 93 -9.08 18.06 -4.05
CA GLU A 93 -9.42 18.58 -2.71
C GLU A 93 -9.27 17.51 -1.64
N SER A 94 -9.62 16.26 -1.95
CA SER A 94 -9.43 15.13 -1.04
C SER A 94 -7.97 14.73 -0.91
N PHE A 95 -7.19 14.86 -1.98
CA PHE A 95 -5.75 14.67 -1.95
C PHE A 95 -5.08 15.71 -1.05
N THR A 96 -5.36 17.01 -1.24
CA THR A 96 -4.79 18.11 -0.43
C THR A 96 -5.14 18.00 1.07
N ARG A 97 -6.30 17.45 1.43
CA ARG A 97 -6.65 17.22 2.84
C ARG A 97 -5.91 16.04 3.48
N ALA A 98 -5.47 15.09 2.67
CA ALA A 98 -4.80 13.87 3.12
C ALA A 98 -3.27 13.97 3.06
N PHE A 99 -2.75 14.92 2.28
CA PHE A 99 -1.34 15.26 2.14
C PHE A 99 -0.92 16.26 3.23
#